data_AF-A0A349G912-F1
#
_entry.id   AF-A0A349G912-F1
#
_cell.length_a   1.000
_cell.length_b   1.000
_cell.length_c   1.000
_cell.angle_alpha   90.00
_cell.angle_beta   90.00
_cell.angle_gamma   90.00
#
_symmetry.space_group_name_H-M   'P 1'
#
loop_
_entity.id
_entity.type
_entity.pdbx_description
1 polymer ?
#
loop_
_entity_poly.entity_id
_entity_poly.type
_entity_poly.pdbx_seq_one_letter_code
_entity_poly.pdbx_strand_id
1 'polypeptide(L)'
;PPYGIYNENVVTHARMPAILWSIDPKDLLYHDASYITNYVLDHAFDGAIILLRDTNANTVQSLSAIIDGLINDDYEIVTVSEILELTRENSTKNIRIFSRGLDTK
;
A
#
# COMPACT_ATOMS: atom_id res chain seq x y z
N PRO A 1 -6.23 -8.82 -1.87
CA PRO A 1 -7.59 -9.32 -2.20
C PRO A 1 -8.42 -8.23 -2.88
N PRO A 2 -9.31 -8.53 -3.86
CA PRO A 2 -10.18 -7.52 -4.47
C PRO A 2 -10.96 -6.75 -3.40
N TYR A 3 -11.01 -5.43 -3.53
CA TYR A 3 -11.67 -4.51 -2.57
C TYR A 3 -11.17 -4.60 -1.11
N GLY A 4 -10.03 -5.26 -0.87
CA GLY A 4 -9.55 -5.51 0.49
C GLY A 4 -10.39 -6.53 1.27
N ILE A 5 -11.33 -7.22 0.60
CA ILE A 5 -12.23 -8.18 1.24
C ILE A 5 -11.58 -9.56 1.25
N TYR A 6 -11.49 -10.16 2.43
CA TYR A 6 -11.01 -11.53 2.62
C TYR A 6 -11.65 -12.15 3.87
N ASN A 7 -11.51 -13.46 4.01
CA ASN A 7 -11.81 -14.19 5.24
C ASN A 7 -10.77 -15.31 5.44
N GLU A 8 -10.77 -15.92 6.61
CA GLU A 8 -9.81 -16.96 6.97
C GLU A 8 -9.83 -18.14 6.01
N ASN A 9 -11.02 -18.57 5.57
CA ASN A 9 -11.16 -19.66 4.62
C ASN A 9 -10.46 -19.33 3.29
N VAL A 10 -10.68 -18.15 2.73
CA VAL A 10 -10.07 -17.71 1.47
C VAL A 10 -8.54 -17.65 1.61
N VAL A 11 -8.03 -17.03 2.67
CA VAL A 11 -6.56 -16.89 2.83
C VAL A 11 -5.89 -18.24 3.06
N THR A 12 -6.51 -19.12 3.87
CA THR A 12 -5.99 -20.47 4.14
C THR A 12 -5.91 -21.31 2.86
N HIS A 13 -6.93 -21.24 2.00
CA HIS A 13 -6.95 -22.01 0.75
C HIS A 13 -6.08 -21.40 -0.35
N ALA A 14 -5.86 -20.08 -0.35
CA ALA A 14 -5.03 -19.41 -1.35
C ALA A 14 -3.54 -19.81 -1.28
N ARG A 15 -3.07 -20.32 -0.12
CA ARG A 15 -1.66 -20.71 0.11
C ARG A 15 -0.65 -19.59 -0.23
N MET A 16 -1.10 -18.35 -0.12
CA MET A 16 -0.32 -17.13 -0.40
C MET A 16 -0.68 -16.09 0.65
N PRO A 17 0.26 -15.20 1.03
CA PRO A 17 -0.04 -14.11 1.94
C PRO A 17 -1.05 -13.16 1.29
N ALA A 18 -2.06 -12.74 2.05
CA ALA A 18 -2.93 -11.64 1.65
C ALA A 18 -2.19 -10.31 1.90
N ILE A 19 -1.83 -9.60 0.83
CA ILE A 19 -1.26 -8.25 0.91
C ILE A 19 -2.38 -7.22 0.79
N LEU A 20 -2.37 -6.27 1.72
CA LEU A 20 -3.23 -5.08 1.74
C LEU A 20 -2.36 -3.83 1.78
N TRP A 21 -3.00 -2.67 1.81
CA TRP A 21 -2.38 -1.36 1.73
C TRP A 21 -2.74 -0.51 2.95
N SER A 22 -1.86 0.43 3.30
CA SER A 22 -2.05 1.40 4.38
C SER A 22 -2.50 2.77 3.88
N ILE A 23 -2.27 3.07 2.60
CA ILE A 23 -2.62 4.34 1.95
C ILE A 23 -3.47 4.06 0.71
N ASP A 24 -4.65 4.67 0.63
CA ASP A 24 -5.58 4.60 -0.51
C ASP A 24 -6.09 6.01 -0.84
N PRO A 25 -5.53 6.67 -1.87
CA PRO A 25 -6.03 7.97 -2.32
C PRO A 25 -7.41 7.85 -2.99
N LYS A 26 -7.96 6.64 -3.14
CA LYS A 26 -9.20 6.38 -3.87
C LYS A 26 -9.16 6.98 -5.27
N ASP A 27 -8.07 6.73 -5.98
CA ASP A 27 -7.81 7.22 -7.33
C ASP A 27 -8.91 6.83 -8.34
N LEU A 28 -9.69 5.77 -8.11
CA LEU A 28 -10.90 5.48 -8.92
C LEU A 28 -12.03 6.49 -8.75
N LEU A 29 -12.14 7.14 -7.59
CA LEU A 29 -13.19 8.08 -7.28
C LEU A 29 -12.79 9.50 -7.64
N TYR A 30 -11.52 9.85 -7.38
CA TYR A 30 -11.00 11.19 -7.59
C TYR A 30 -10.20 11.27 -8.89
N HIS A 31 -10.59 12.21 -9.75
CA HIS A 31 -10.06 12.35 -11.11
C HIS A 31 -9.11 13.54 -11.23
N ASP A 32 -8.23 13.72 -10.24
CA ASP A 32 -7.26 14.82 -10.18
C ASP A 32 -5.89 14.28 -9.73
N ALA A 33 -4.90 14.39 -10.61
CA ALA A 33 -3.55 13.94 -10.34
C ALA A 33 -2.90 14.67 -9.15
N SER A 34 -3.20 15.97 -8.96
CA SER A 34 -2.65 16.76 -7.85
C SER A 34 -3.22 16.30 -6.52
N TYR A 35 -4.51 15.96 -6.49
CA TYR A 35 -5.13 15.37 -5.31
C TYR A 35 -4.47 14.03 -4.94
N ILE A 36 -4.25 13.14 -5.93
CA ILE A 36 -3.61 11.84 -5.71
C ILE A 36 -2.19 12.04 -5.16
N THR A 37 -1.40 12.93 -5.78
CA THR A 37 -0.04 13.26 -5.32
C THR A 37 -0.04 13.75 -3.88
N ASN A 38 -0.82 14.80 -3.57
CA ASN A 38 -0.82 15.40 -2.24
C ASN A 38 -1.31 14.40 -1.19
N TYR A 39 -2.36 13.62 -1.49
CA TYR A 39 -2.86 12.61 -0.56
C TYR A 39 -1.77 11.59 -0.23
N VAL A 40 -1.04 11.09 -1.21
CA VAL A 40 0.04 10.11 -0.98
C VAL A 40 1.15 10.72 -0.13
N LEU A 41 1.64 11.91 -0.48
CA LEU A 41 2.73 12.57 0.24
C LEU A 41 2.33 12.93 1.69
N ASP A 42 1.13 13.47 1.90
CA ASP A 42 0.63 13.85 3.23
C ASP A 42 0.43 12.65 4.18
N HIS A 43 0.24 11.45 3.63
CA HIS A 43 -0.05 10.23 4.39
C HIS A 43 1.10 9.23 4.42
N ALA A 44 2.22 9.52 3.74
CA ALA A 44 3.40 8.66 3.70
C ALA A 44 4.00 8.46 5.11
N PHE A 45 4.48 7.25 5.37
CA PHE A 45 5.22 6.89 6.58
C PHE A 45 6.08 5.65 6.30
N ASP A 46 7.08 5.42 7.16
CA ASP A 46 7.98 4.26 7.01
C ASP A 46 7.21 2.93 7.01
N GLY A 47 7.52 2.07 6.04
CA GLY A 47 6.84 0.79 5.83
C GLY A 47 5.42 0.86 5.24
N ALA A 48 4.98 2.02 4.72
CA ALA A 48 3.68 2.14 4.07
C ALA A 48 3.59 1.34 2.76
N ILE A 49 2.41 0.77 2.48
CA ILE A 49 2.05 0.20 1.17
C ILE A 49 0.94 1.07 0.57
N ILE A 50 1.20 1.64 -0.60
CA ILE A 50 0.29 2.56 -1.29
C ILE A 50 -0.48 1.78 -2.38
N LEU A 51 -1.82 1.87 -2.38
CA LEU A 51 -2.64 1.33 -3.46
C LEU A 51 -2.84 2.38 -4.55
N LEU A 52 -2.34 2.09 -5.75
CA LEU A 52 -2.54 2.86 -6.97
C LEU A 52 -2.97 1.94 -8.11
N ARG A 53 -3.70 2.47 -9.09
CA ARG A 53 -4.21 1.71 -10.24
C ARG A 53 -3.62 2.24 -11.54
N ASP A 54 -2.83 1.40 -12.20
CA ASP A 54 -2.11 1.70 -13.44
C ASP A 54 -3.02 1.96 -14.66
N THR A 55 -4.26 1.50 -14.62
CA THR A 55 -5.26 1.78 -15.66
C THR A 55 -5.90 3.17 -15.57
N ASN A 56 -5.59 3.96 -14.54
CA ASN A 56 -6.13 5.31 -14.36
C ASN A 56 -5.15 6.38 -14.84
N ALA A 57 -5.57 7.22 -15.80
CA ALA A 57 -4.73 8.25 -16.38
C ALA A 57 -4.25 9.31 -15.37
N ASN A 58 -5.04 9.63 -14.34
CA ASN A 58 -4.64 10.58 -13.30
C ASN A 58 -3.59 9.97 -12.38
N THR A 59 -3.70 8.68 -12.10
CA THR A 59 -2.68 7.92 -11.38
C THR A 59 -1.37 7.95 -12.14
N VAL A 60 -1.40 7.62 -13.44
CA VAL A 60 -0.20 7.67 -14.30
C VAL A 60 0.44 9.06 -14.30
N GLN A 61 -0.37 10.12 -14.36
CA GLN A 61 0.11 11.51 -14.30
C GLN A 61 0.71 11.89 -12.94
N SER A 62 0.21 11.33 -11.84
CA SER A 62 0.71 11.62 -10.48
C SER A 62 2.03 10.92 -10.13
N LEU A 63 2.35 9.80 -10.78
CA LEU A 63 3.45 8.90 -10.38
C LEU A 63 4.81 9.59 -10.27
N SER A 64 5.20 10.42 -11.24
CA SER A 64 6.51 11.09 -11.19
C SER A 64 6.64 11.98 -9.96
N ALA A 65 5.62 12.80 -9.69
CA ALA A 65 5.64 13.71 -8.55
C ALA A 65 5.58 12.99 -7.20
N ILE A 66 4.88 11.86 -7.12
CA ILE A 66 4.87 10.99 -5.95
C ILE A 66 6.27 10.42 -5.70
N ILE A 67 6.89 9.84 -6.73
CA ILE A 67 8.23 9.24 -6.63
C ILE A 67 9.25 10.30 -6.21
N ASP A 68 9.26 11.45 -6.88
CA ASP A 68 10.18 12.54 -6.57
C ASP A 68 9.97 13.07 -5.15
N GLY A 69 8.72 13.24 -4.71
CA GLY A 69 8.39 13.68 -3.35
C GLY A 69 8.86 12.70 -2.28
N LEU A 70 8.60 11.40 -2.47
CA LEU A 70 9.03 10.36 -1.52
C LEU A 70 10.56 10.28 -1.44
N ILE A 71 11.27 10.32 -2.57
CA ILE A 71 12.74 10.30 -2.58
C ILE A 71 13.32 11.55 -1.90
N ASN A 72 12.73 12.72 -2.13
CA ASN A 72 13.15 13.97 -1.49
C ASN A 72 12.94 13.95 0.03
N ASP A 73 11.94 13.20 0.50
CA ASP A 73 11.67 12.97 1.93
C ASP A 73 12.47 11.79 2.51
N ASP A 74 13.51 11.32 1.80
CA ASP A 74 14.45 10.26 2.21
C ASP A 74 13.82 8.85 2.31
N TYR A 75 12.73 8.60 1.59
CA TYR A 75 12.16 7.26 1.46
C TYR A 75 12.84 6.44 0.36
N GLU A 76 13.02 5.15 0.63
CA GLU A 76 13.36 4.15 -0.38
C GLU A 76 12.09 3.46 -0.90
N ILE A 77 11.90 3.45 -2.22
CA ILE A 77 10.79 2.73 -2.84
C ILE A 77 11.23 1.30 -3.12
N VAL A 78 10.64 0.36 -2.38
CA VAL A 78 10.96 -1.06 -2.44
C VAL A 78 9.75 -1.90 -2.83
N THR A 79 9.99 -3.16 -3.17
CA THR A 79 8.95 -4.15 -3.38
C THR A 79 8.32 -4.60 -2.07
N VAL A 80 7.08 -5.11 -2.14
CA VAL A 80 6.41 -5.72 -0.97
C VAL A 80 7.23 -6.89 -0.40
N SER A 81 7.93 -7.65 -1.24
CA SER A 81 8.80 -8.74 -0.80
C SER A 81 9.94 -8.22 0.08
N GLU A 82 10.58 -7.12 -0.28
CA GLU A 82 11.64 -6.50 0.52
C GLU A 82 11.11 -5.99 1.87
N ILE A 83 9.94 -5.33 1.90
CA ILE A 83 9.28 -4.93 3.16
C ILE A 83 9.02 -6.15 4.06
N LEU A 84 8.55 -7.26 3.47
CA LEU A 84 8.29 -8.51 4.20
C LEU A 84 9.55 -9.14 4.81
N GLU A 85 10.69 -8.97 4.15
CA GLU A 85 11.98 -9.46 4.65
C GLU A 85 12.53 -8.57 5.78
N LEU A 86 12.33 -7.26 5.70
CA LEU A 86 12.72 -6.31 6.74
C LEU A 86 11.90 -6.46 8.03
N THR A 87 10.61 -6.80 7.90
CA THR A 87 9.66 -6.98 9.02
C THR A 87 9.74 -8.37 9.69
N ARG A 88 10.89 -9.05 9.63
CA ARG A 88 11.11 -10.42 10.14
C ARG A 88 11.10 -10.57 11.68
N GLU A 89 10.31 -9.79 12.41
CA GLU A 89 9.93 -10.14 13.79
C GLU A 89 8.55 -10.85 13.82
N ASN A 90 8.60 -12.15 14.13
CA ASN A 90 7.54 -13.00 14.70
C ASN A 90 6.10 -12.91 14.11
N SER A 91 5.73 -13.85 13.22
CA SER A 91 4.37 -14.44 13.29
C SER A 91 4.17 -15.62 12.33
N THR A 92 3.79 -16.75 12.93
CA THR A 92 3.31 -18.00 12.34
C THR A 92 1.92 -17.89 11.69
N LYS A 93 1.50 -16.71 11.23
CA LYS A 93 0.16 -16.48 10.64
C LYS A 93 0.25 -16.14 9.16
N ASN A 94 -0.55 -16.84 8.35
CA ASN A 94 -0.66 -16.70 6.88
C ASN A 94 -1.32 -15.38 6.42
N ILE A 95 -1.45 -14.37 7.29
CA ILE A 95 -2.12 -13.09 7.00
C ILE A 95 -1.19 -11.96 7.49
N ARG A 96 -0.77 -11.08 6.57
CA ARG A 96 -0.02 -9.87 6.92
C ARG A 96 -0.78 -8.65 6.42
N ILE A 97 -1.37 -7.92 7.36
CA ILE A 97 -2.11 -6.70 7.08
C ILE A 97 -1.15 -5.53 7.32
N PHE A 98 -0.84 -4.80 6.27
CA PHE A 98 -0.08 -3.55 6.37
C PHE A 98 -1.09 -2.41 6.45
N SER A 99 -1.61 -2.15 7.65
CA SER A 99 -2.43 -0.97 7.91
C SER A 99 -1.71 -0.08 8.92
N ARG A 100 -1.88 1.24 8.80
CA ARG A 100 -1.46 2.17 9.84
C ARG A 100 -2.30 1.87 11.09
N GLY A 101 -1.74 1.08 12.00
CA GLY A 101 -2.32 0.78 13.31
C GLY A 101 -3.76 0.27 13.27
N LEU A 102 -3.96 -1.01 12.95
CA LEU A 102 -5.13 -1.77 13.43
C LEU A 102 -4.73 -3.12 14.04
N ASP A 103 -3.54 -3.22 14.62
CA ASP A 103 -3.33 -4.09 15.78
C ASP A 103 -3.81 -3.34 17.03
N THR A 104 -5.13 -3.18 17.16
CA THR A 104 -5.74 -2.87 18.46
C THR A 104 -6.82 -3.90 18.78
N LYS A 105 -6.33 -4.96 19.45
CA LYS A 105 -7.05 -6.02 20.18
C LYS A 105 -7.72 -7.13 19.36
#